data_AF-A0A840YM56-F1
#
_entry.id   AF-A0A840YM56-F1
#
_cell.length_a   1.000
_cell.length_b   1.000
_cell.length_c   1.000
_cell.angle_alpha   90.00
_cell.angle_beta   90.00
_cell.angle_gamma   90.00
#
_symmetry.space_group_name_H-M   'P 1'
#
loop_
_entity.id
_entity.type
_entity.pdbx_description
1 polymer ?
#
loop_
_entity_poly.entity_id
_entity_poly.type
_entity_poly.pdbx_seq_one_letter_code
_entity_poly.pdbx_strand_id
1 'polypeptide(L)'
;MTPFDTALRVHRREVDALKASISTEVDRIATLDTQTRAHEATLREERALAYAMPFASDAYTARMKAERIRLNDAANHAQIRLGALRDQTVEVYGTMRAIEGAAERYQDDADRTAAVAEQGAIDDIAAAKFLAARRKVRGR
;
A
#
# COMPACT_ATOMS: atom_id res chain seq x y z
N MET A 1 -15.06 -9.69 -17.01
CA MET A 1 -14.63 -8.39 -16.46
C MET A 1 -15.74 -7.91 -15.54
N THR A 2 -15.49 -7.80 -14.23
CA THR A 2 -16.49 -7.28 -13.27
C THR A 2 -16.48 -5.74 -13.28
N PRO A 3 -17.55 -5.07 -12.81
CA PRO A 3 -17.56 -3.62 -12.63
C PRO A 3 -16.45 -3.09 -11.71
N PHE A 4 -15.87 -3.95 -10.86
CA PHE A 4 -14.84 -3.59 -9.88
C PHE A 4 -13.40 -3.73 -10.41
N ASP A 5 -13.19 -4.43 -11.53
CA ASP A 5 -11.85 -4.77 -12.04
C ASP A 5 -10.99 -3.52 -12.31
N THR A 6 -11.60 -2.45 -12.85
CA THR A 6 -10.89 -1.19 -13.11
C THR A 6 -10.48 -0.51 -11.81
N ALA A 7 -11.37 -0.45 -10.81
CA ALA A 7 -11.08 0.16 -9.52
C ALA A 7 -9.99 -0.60 -8.76
N LEU A 8 -10.07 -1.94 -8.73
CA LEU A 8 -9.03 -2.80 -8.14
C LEU A 8 -7.68 -2.61 -8.81
N ARG A 9 -7.64 -2.48 -10.14
CA ARG A 9 -6.40 -2.25 -10.87
C ARG A 9 -5.78 -0.88 -10.54
N VAL A 10 -6.60 0.16 -10.38
CA VAL A 10 -6.12 1.50 -9.97
C VAL A 10 -5.51 1.43 -8.57
N HIS A 11 -6.24 0.89 -7.60
CA HIS A 11 -5.74 0.82 -6.23
C HIS A 11 -4.51 -0.07 -6.06
N ARG A 12 -4.39 -1.17 -6.83
CA ARG A 12 -3.15 -1.97 -6.84
C ARG A 12 -1.93 -1.14 -7.27
N ARG A 13 -2.08 -0.32 -8.33
CA ARG A 13 -1.00 0.58 -8.78
C ARG A 13 -0.68 1.64 -7.74
N GLU A 14 -1.68 2.17 -7.04
CA GLU A 14 -1.48 3.13 -5.95
C GLU A 14 -0.71 2.49 -4.79
N VAL A 15 -1.06 1.26 -4.38
CA VAL A 15 -0.32 0.51 -3.36
C VAL A 15 1.12 0.26 -3.78
N ASP A 16 1.36 -0.11 -5.03
CA ASP A 16 2.71 -0.34 -5.54
C ASP A 16 3.55 0.94 -5.56
N ALA A 17 2.95 2.07 -5.94
CA ALA A 17 3.59 3.38 -5.89
C ALA A 17 3.94 3.81 -4.45
N LEU A 18 3.05 3.55 -3.49
CA LEU A 18 3.29 3.81 -2.07
C LEU A 18 4.44 2.96 -1.53
N LYS A 19 4.49 1.66 -1.86
CA LYS A 19 5.60 0.78 -1.47
C LYS A 19 6.94 1.30 -1.99
N ALA A 20 7.01 1.72 -3.24
CA ALA A 20 8.22 2.29 -3.83
C ALA A 20 8.64 3.58 -3.10
N SER A 21 7.67 4.43 -2.75
CA SER A 21 7.91 5.69 -2.03
C SER A 21 8.41 5.44 -0.60
N ILE A 22 7.82 4.46 0.09
CA ILE A 22 8.27 4.02 1.43
C ILE A 22 9.69 3.49 1.36
N SER A 23 10.02 2.62 0.40
CA SER A 23 11.38 2.10 0.22
C SER A 23 12.38 3.23 0.05
N THR A 24 12.04 4.22 -0.78
CA THR A 24 12.89 5.39 -1.04
C THR A 24 13.14 6.20 0.24
N GLU A 25 12.12 6.46 1.05
CA GLU A 25 12.32 7.20 2.31
C GLU A 25 13.07 6.38 3.37
N VAL A 26 12.91 5.05 3.40
CA VAL A 26 13.70 4.16 4.26
C VAL A 26 15.19 4.20 3.88
N ASP A 27 15.50 4.09 2.59
CA ASP A 27 16.88 4.17 2.09
C ASP A 27 17.51 5.55 2.37
N ARG A 28 16.69 6.61 2.27
CA ARG A 28 17.09 7.97 2.63
C ARG A 28 17.44 8.09 4.11
N ILE A 29 16.62 7.53 5.00
CA ILE A 29 16.87 7.54 6.44
C ILE A 29 18.17 6.78 6.75
N ALA A 30 18.38 5.61 6.15
CA ALA A 30 19.61 4.83 6.33
C ALA A 30 20.86 5.58 5.84
N THR A 31 20.74 6.29 4.72
CA THR A 31 21.81 7.15 4.19
C THR A 31 22.13 8.29 5.16
N LEU A 32 21.10 8.98 5.68
CA LEU A 32 21.27 10.07 6.64
C LEU A 32 21.91 9.59 7.95
N ASP A 33 21.50 8.43 8.48
CA ASP A 33 22.12 7.81 9.67
C ASP A 33 23.62 7.52 9.43
N THR A 34 23.96 6.99 8.25
CA THR A 34 25.36 6.77 7.85
C THR A 34 26.15 8.08 7.79
N GLN A 35 25.57 9.12 7.20
CA GLN A 35 26.19 10.45 7.13
C GLN A 35 26.38 11.07 8.52
N THR A 36 25.40 10.94 9.41
CA THR A 36 25.50 11.40 10.80
C THR A 36 26.62 10.69 11.54
N ARG A 37 26.73 9.36 11.41
CA ARG A 37 27.82 8.59 12.03
C ARG A 37 29.20 8.99 11.50
N ALA A 38 29.31 9.21 10.19
CA ALA A 38 30.55 9.68 9.57
C ALA A 38 30.91 11.09 10.08
N HIS A 39 29.94 12.00 10.14
CA HIS A 39 30.11 13.35 10.67
C HIS A 39 30.59 13.33 12.14
N GLU A 40 30.01 12.47 12.97
CA GLU A 40 30.42 12.29 14.37
C GLU A 40 31.82 11.68 14.51
N ALA A 41 32.21 10.78 13.61
CA ALA A 41 33.56 10.23 13.58
C ALA A 41 34.60 11.31 13.24
N THR A 42 34.38 12.08 12.17
CA THR A 42 35.23 13.22 11.81
C THR A 42 35.34 14.21 12.97
N LEU A 43 34.23 14.52 13.63
CA LEU A 43 34.22 15.47 14.74
C LEU A 43 35.00 14.97 15.97
N ARG A 44 35.05 13.66 16.19
CA ARG A 44 35.86 13.04 17.25
C ARG A 44 37.35 13.11 16.93
N GLU A 45 37.73 12.78 15.69
CA GLU A 45 39.13 12.85 15.24
C GLU A 45 39.68 14.28 15.32
N GLU A 46 38.90 15.24 14.86
CA GLU A 46 39.27 16.66 14.82
C GLU A 46 39.38 17.25 16.23
N ARG A 47 38.53 16.82 17.17
CA ARG A 47 38.68 17.16 18.60
C ARG A 47 39.98 16.60 19.20
N ALA A 48 40.38 15.39 18.83
CA ALA A 48 41.62 14.79 19.31
C ALA A 48 42.85 15.55 18.78
N LEU A 49 42.83 15.97 17.52
CA LEU A 49 43.89 16.79 16.91
C LEU A 49 43.95 18.20 17.50
N ALA A 50 42.79 18.84 17.72
CA ALA A 50 42.72 20.16 18.33
C ALA A 50 43.23 20.18 19.78
N TYR A 51 43.13 19.07 20.52
CA TYR A 51 43.73 18.97 21.86
C TYR A 51 45.27 19.01 21.82
N ALA A 52 45.87 18.61 20.69
CA ALA A 52 47.33 18.58 20.51
C ALA A 52 47.92 19.90 19.96
N MET A 53 47.09 20.87 19.54
CA MET A 53 47.51 22.08 18.83
C MET A 53 46.77 23.33 19.37
N PRO A 54 47.45 24.45 19.64
CA PRO A 54 46.87 25.58 20.37
C PRO A 54 45.94 26.50 19.55
N PHE A 55 45.40 26.03 18.42
CA PHE A 55 44.56 26.85 17.53
C PHE A 55 43.19 26.20 17.34
N ALA A 56 42.16 26.83 17.92
CA ALA A 56 40.76 26.54 17.63
C ALA A 56 40.30 27.39 16.44
N SER A 57 39.77 26.76 15.39
CA SER A 57 39.10 27.47 14.29
C SER A 57 37.61 27.56 14.57
N ASP A 58 37.14 28.73 15.02
CA ASP A 58 35.71 29.00 15.27
C ASP A 58 34.85 28.77 14.02
N ALA A 59 35.40 29.05 12.83
CA ALA A 59 34.73 28.82 11.55
C ALA A 59 34.48 27.33 11.27
N TYR A 60 35.45 26.45 11.58
CA TYR A 60 35.28 25.00 11.44
C TYR A 60 34.18 24.50 12.38
N THR A 61 34.21 24.93 13.65
CA THR A 61 33.20 24.52 14.65
C THR A 61 31.79 24.98 14.25
N ALA A 62 31.67 26.21 13.75
CA ALA A 62 30.40 26.74 13.24
C ALA A 62 29.88 25.92 12.06
N ARG A 63 30.75 25.56 11.09
CA ARG A 63 30.40 24.71 9.95
C ARG A 63 29.91 23.33 10.41
N MET A 64 30.63 22.68 11.31
CA MET A 64 30.25 21.35 11.80
C MET A 64 28.91 21.38 12.56
N LYS A 65 28.67 22.41 13.36
CA LYS A 65 27.37 22.61 14.02
C LYS A 65 26.25 22.78 12.99
N ALA A 66 26.45 23.60 11.97
CA ALA A 66 25.47 23.82 10.91
C ALA A 66 25.16 22.53 10.15
N GLU A 67 26.18 21.74 9.83
CA GLU A 67 26.01 20.45 9.15
C GLU A 67 25.24 19.44 10.00
N ARG A 68 25.53 19.36 11.30
CA ARG A 68 24.76 18.50 12.23
C ARG A 68 23.29 18.88 12.29
N ILE A 69 22.99 20.18 12.35
CA ILE A 69 21.61 20.68 12.31
C ILE A 69 20.94 20.25 11.01
N ARG A 70 21.62 20.43 9.87
CA ARG A 70 21.12 20.06 8.55
C ARG A 70 20.78 18.57 8.44
N LEU A 71 21.67 17.70 8.93
CA LEU A 71 21.45 16.25 8.95
C LEU A 71 20.27 15.86 9.84
N ASN A 72 20.17 16.48 11.02
CA ASN A 72 19.07 16.24 11.94
C ASN A 72 17.72 16.69 11.36
N ASP A 73 17.67 17.87 10.75
CA ASP A 73 16.45 18.38 10.12
C ASP A 73 16.05 17.50 8.92
N ALA A 74 17.02 17.07 8.11
CA ALA A 74 16.78 16.15 7.00
C ALA A 74 16.23 14.80 7.49
N ALA A 75 16.78 14.25 8.58
CA ALA A 75 16.33 13.00 9.18
C ALA A 75 14.89 13.14 9.72
N ASN A 76 14.60 14.21 10.45
CA ASN A 76 13.26 14.50 10.96
C ASN A 76 12.23 14.62 9.82
N HIS A 77 12.58 15.35 8.75
CA HIS A 77 11.72 15.46 7.58
C HIS A 77 11.47 14.12 6.88
N ALA A 78 12.48 13.27 6.77
CA ALA A 78 12.33 11.94 6.17
C ALA A 78 11.45 11.03 7.06
N GLN A 79 11.60 11.09 8.38
CA GLN A 79 10.75 10.36 9.32
C GLN A 79 9.28 10.81 9.28
N ILE A 80 9.03 12.12 9.24
CA ILE A 80 7.67 12.67 9.08
C ILE A 80 7.05 12.20 7.77
N ARG A 81 7.80 12.26 6.67
CA ARG A 81 7.33 11.75 5.36
C ARG A 81 7.03 10.25 5.40
N LEU A 82 7.90 9.44 6.02
CA LEU A 82 7.66 8.01 6.17
C LEU A 82 6.39 7.73 7.00
N GLY A 83 6.14 8.51 8.06
CA GLY A 83 4.90 8.45 8.83
C GLY A 83 3.67 8.71 7.96
N ALA A 84 3.66 9.82 7.22
CA ALA A 84 2.55 10.18 6.33
C ALA A 84 2.30 9.12 5.24
N LEU A 85 3.35 8.54 4.65
CA LEU A 85 3.23 7.47 3.67
C LEU A 85 2.63 6.19 4.26
N ARG A 86 2.95 5.87 5.52
CA ARG A 86 2.37 4.72 6.22
C ARG A 86 0.89 4.94 6.51
N ASP A 87 0.51 6.12 6.96
CA ASP A 87 -0.89 6.46 7.20
C ASP A 87 -1.69 6.39 5.89
N GLN A 88 -1.17 6.97 4.81
CA GLN A 88 -1.76 6.87 3.47
C GLN A 88 -1.89 5.41 2.98
N THR A 89 -0.92 4.55 3.33
CA THR A 89 -0.99 3.12 2.99
C THR A 89 -2.14 2.42 3.70
N VAL A 90 -2.40 2.76 4.97
CA VAL A 90 -3.55 2.21 5.72
C VAL A 90 -4.86 2.59 5.04
N GLU A 91 -5.01 3.85 4.63
CA GLU A 91 -6.20 4.33 3.95
C GLU A 91 -6.43 3.61 2.61
N VAL A 92 -5.43 3.58 1.73
CA VAL A 92 -5.54 2.95 0.40
C VAL A 92 -5.81 1.46 0.53
N TYR A 93 -5.16 0.77 1.46
CA TYR A 93 -5.39 -0.66 1.68
C TYR A 93 -6.80 -0.92 2.22
N GLY A 94 -7.31 -0.06 3.11
CA GLY A 94 -8.68 -0.10 3.59
C GLY A 94 -9.70 0.03 2.46
N THR A 95 -9.52 1.02 1.57
CA THR A 95 -10.38 1.21 0.40
C THR A 95 -10.31 0.02 -0.55
N MET A 96 -9.10 -0.46 -0.87
CA MET A 96 -8.91 -1.63 -1.73
C MET A 96 -9.64 -2.85 -1.16
N ARG A 97 -9.51 -3.10 0.14
CA ARG A 97 -10.18 -4.22 0.80
C ARG A 97 -11.69 -4.12 0.79
N ALA A 98 -12.24 -2.91 0.93
CA ALA A 98 -13.68 -2.68 0.82
C ALA A 98 -14.20 -2.99 -0.60
N ILE A 99 -13.44 -2.63 -1.63
CA ILE A 99 -13.77 -2.92 -3.04
C ILE A 99 -13.67 -4.42 -3.32
N GLU A 100 -12.63 -5.10 -2.83
CA GLU A 100 -12.51 -6.56 -2.93
C GLU A 100 -13.73 -7.27 -2.34
N GLY A 101 -14.16 -6.87 -1.14
CA GLY A 101 -15.36 -7.44 -0.52
C GLY A 101 -16.65 -7.12 -1.28
N ALA A 102 -16.74 -5.97 -1.96
CA ALA A 102 -17.87 -5.67 -2.83
C ALA A 102 -17.87 -6.52 -4.11
N ALA A 103 -16.68 -6.77 -4.67
CA ALA A 103 -16.52 -7.64 -5.84
C ALA A 103 -16.88 -9.10 -5.52
N GLU A 104 -16.47 -9.60 -4.34
CA GLU A 104 -16.80 -10.94 -3.86
C GLU A 104 -18.33 -11.10 -3.71
N ARG A 105 -19.01 -10.17 -3.03
CA ARG A 105 -20.48 -10.19 -2.92
C ARG A 105 -21.18 -10.14 -4.27
N TYR A 106 -20.65 -9.37 -5.22
CA TYR A 106 -21.21 -9.30 -6.57
C TYR A 106 -21.08 -10.64 -7.31
N GLN A 107 -19.97 -11.35 -7.14
CA GLN A 107 -19.78 -12.68 -7.71
C GLN A 107 -20.75 -13.68 -7.08
N ASP A 108 -20.87 -13.69 -5.75
CA ASP A 108 -21.81 -14.55 -5.04
C ASP A 108 -23.27 -14.35 -5.49
N ASP A 109 -23.68 -13.09 -5.66
CA ASP A 109 -25.03 -12.74 -6.12
C ASP A 109 -25.25 -13.12 -7.59
N ALA A 110 -24.23 -12.95 -8.44
CA ALA A 110 -24.29 -13.38 -9.83
C ALA A 110 -24.42 -14.91 -9.95
N ASP A 111 -23.64 -15.65 -9.17
CA ASP A 111 -23.67 -17.12 -9.13
C ASP A 111 -25.02 -17.62 -8.60
N ARG A 112 -25.54 -16.99 -7.55
CA ARG A 112 -26.90 -17.30 -7.03
C ARG A 112 -27.97 -17.04 -8.09
N THR A 113 -27.89 -15.92 -8.80
CA THR A 113 -28.85 -15.56 -9.85
C THR A 113 -28.81 -16.57 -11.00
N ALA A 114 -27.61 -16.98 -11.42
CA ALA A 114 -27.42 -17.99 -12.45
C ALA A 114 -28.00 -19.35 -12.03
N ALA A 115 -27.74 -19.79 -10.80
CA ALA A 115 -28.28 -21.05 -10.27
C ALA A 115 -29.82 -21.05 -10.21
N VAL A 116 -30.43 -19.94 -9.76
CA VAL A 116 -31.89 -19.80 -9.74
C VAL A 116 -32.48 -19.83 -11.15
N ALA A 117 -31.84 -19.18 -12.11
CA ALA A 117 -32.28 -19.21 -13.50
C ALA A 117 -32.18 -20.61 -14.13
N GLU A 118 -31.10 -21.35 -13.84
CA GLU A 118 -30.93 -22.74 -14.30
C GLU A 118 -32.02 -23.65 -13.71
N GLN A 119 -32.27 -23.54 -12.41
CA GLN A 119 -33.31 -24.33 -11.74
C GLN A 119 -34.71 -24.02 -12.28
N GLY A 120 -35.03 -22.75 -12.50
CA GLY A 120 -36.30 -22.35 -13.13
C GLY A 120 -36.49 -22.95 -14.52
N ALA A 121 -35.44 -22.96 -15.34
CA ALA A 121 -35.51 -23.59 -16.67
C ALA A 121 -35.75 -25.10 -16.60
N ILE A 122 -35.14 -25.80 -15.63
CA ILE A 122 -35.36 -27.24 -15.41
C ILE A 122 -36.81 -27.50 -14.98
N ASP A 123 -37.33 -26.71 -14.05
CA ASP A 123 -38.70 -26.83 -13.54
C ASP A 123 -39.74 -26.59 -14.64
N ASP A 124 -39.53 -25.59 -15.49
CA ASP A 124 -40.39 -25.30 -16.65
C ASP A 124 -40.42 -26.49 -17.63
N ILE A 125 -39.26 -27.06 -17.94
CA ILE A 125 -39.16 -28.26 -18.80
C ILE A 125 -39.89 -29.46 -18.16
N ALA A 126 -39.72 -29.67 -16.85
CA ALA A 126 -40.38 -30.75 -16.13
C ALA A 126 -41.90 -30.57 -16.12
N ALA A 127 -42.40 -29.36 -15.84
CA ALA A 127 -43.81 -29.03 -15.86
C ALA A 127 -44.43 -29.23 -17.25
N ALA A 128 -43.74 -28.80 -18.31
CA ALA A 128 -44.19 -29.00 -19.69
C ALA A 128 -44.32 -30.49 -20.04
N LYS A 129 -43.32 -31.31 -19.67
CA LYS A 129 -43.36 -32.77 -19.87
C LYS A 129 -44.49 -33.43 -19.09
N PHE A 130 -44.71 -33.02 -17.84
CA PHE A 130 -45.79 -33.54 -17.00
C PHE A 130 -47.18 -33.23 -17.60
N LEU A 131 -47.41 -32.00 -18.04
CA LEU A 131 -48.67 -31.59 -18.69
C LEU A 131 -48.91 -32.37 -19.99
N ALA A 132 -47.88 -32.56 -20.81
CA ALA A 132 -47.97 -33.37 -22.04
C ALA A 132 -48.33 -34.83 -21.74
N ALA A 133 -47.72 -35.44 -20.72
CA ALA A 133 -48.04 -36.79 -20.29
C ALA A 133 -49.50 -36.90 -19.79
N ARG A 134 -49.96 -35.94 -19.00
CA ARG A 134 -51.34 -35.92 -18.48
C ARG A 134 -52.38 -35.79 -19.60
N ARG A 135 -52.07 -35.04 -20.65
CA ARG A 135 -52.94 -34.89 -21.83
C ARG A 135 -53.07 -36.20 -22.61
N LYS A 136 -51.99 -36.99 -22.74
CA LYS A 136 -52.04 -38.31 -23.38
C LYS A 136 -52.91 -39.32 -22.62
N VAL A 137 -52.91 -39.28 -21.29
CA VAL A 137 -53.73 -40.19 -20.45
C VAL A 137 -55.21 -39.84 -20.54
N ARG A 138 -55.57 -38.56 -20.66
CA ARG A 138 -56.96 -38.06 -20.68
C ARG A 138 -57.65 -38.11 -22.04
N GLY A 139 -56.90 -38.32 -23.13
CA GLY A 139 -57.40 -38.41 -24.51
C GLY A 139 -57.63 -39.84 -25.00
N ARG A 140 -57.54 -40.83 -24.11
CA ARG A 140 -58.01 -42.20 -24.28
C ARG A 140 -59.28 -42.38 -23.45
#